data_AF-A0A1H1H5P0-F1
#
_entry.id   AF-A0A1H1H5P0-F1
#
_cell.length_a   1.000
_cell.length_b   1.000
_cell.length_c   1.000
_cell.angle_alpha   90.00
_cell.angle_beta   90.00
_cell.angle_gamma   90.00
#
_symmetry.space_group_name_H-M   'P 1'
#
loop_
_entity.id
_entity.type
_entity.pdbx_description
1 polymer ?
#
loop_
_entity_poly.entity_id
_entity_poly.type
_entity_poly.pdbx_seq_one_letter_code
_entity_poly.pdbx_strand_id
1 'polypeptide(L)'
;MHPYTMLKELLQELGAQLTSEDLRPDVFGSYVATYANGSNPFRLVWDGKDGWGFVQQHRADGNWADATDFLTEGDLESVPQNHTKISQFRQAVAALLR
;
A
#
# COMPACT_ATOMS: atom_id res chain seq x y z
N MET A 1 -0.92 7.17 -14.99
CA MET A 1 -1.78 6.76 -13.86
C MET A 1 -1.06 7.19 -12.59
N HIS A 2 -1.76 7.67 -11.56
CA HIS A 2 -1.08 8.14 -10.34
C HIS A 2 -0.47 6.95 -9.57
N PRO A 3 0.77 7.04 -9.04
CA PRO A 3 1.44 5.95 -8.31
C PRO A 3 0.60 5.32 -7.19
N TYR A 4 -0.06 6.15 -6.38
CA TYR A 4 -1.07 5.69 -5.41
C TYR A 4 -2.18 4.80 -6.02
N THR A 5 -2.75 5.19 -7.15
CA THR A 5 -3.79 4.41 -7.85
C THR A 5 -3.24 3.05 -8.27
N MET A 6 -2.00 2.99 -8.79
CA MET A 6 -1.37 1.74 -9.17
C MET A 6 -1.20 0.79 -7.97
N LEU A 7 -0.80 1.32 -6.81
CA LEU A 7 -0.70 0.53 -5.58
C LEU A 7 -2.07 0.02 -5.12
N LYS A 8 -3.12 0.86 -5.17
CA LYS A 8 -4.48 0.42 -4.84
C LYS A 8 -4.96 -0.70 -5.74
N GLU A 9 -4.77 -0.56 -7.06
CA GLU A 9 -5.16 -1.57 -8.04
C GLU A 9 -4.42 -2.89 -7.78
N LEU A 10 -3.12 -2.83 -7.49
CA LEU A 10 -2.34 -4.01 -7.12
C LEU A 10 -2.90 -4.70 -5.87
N LEU A 11 -3.30 -3.96 -4.84
CA LEU A 11 -3.95 -4.51 -3.64
C LEU A 11 -5.30 -5.15 -3.99
N GLN A 12 -6.10 -4.51 -4.83
CA GLN A 12 -7.40 -5.05 -5.28
C GLN A 12 -7.24 -6.34 -6.11
N GLU A 13 -6.24 -6.41 -6.99
CA GLU A 13 -5.90 -7.62 -7.76
C GLU A 13 -5.54 -8.81 -6.86
N LEU A 14 -4.99 -8.54 -5.67
CA LEU A 14 -4.68 -9.56 -4.67
C LEU A 14 -5.91 -9.97 -3.83
N GLY A 15 -7.07 -9.34 -4.05
CA GLY A 15 -8.31 -9.62 -3.33
C GLY A 15 -8.51 -8.76 -2.08
N ALA A 16 -7.73 -7.70 -1.89
CA ALA A 16 -7.92 -6.79 -0.76
C ALA A 16 -9.25 -6.06 -0.85
N GLN A 17 -10.03 -6.11 0.23
CA GLN A 17 -11.32 -5.42 0.31
C GLN A 17 -11.17 -4.06 0.98
N LEU A 18 -11.30 -2.97 0.21
CA LEU A 18 -11.23 -1.60 0.73
C LEU A 18 -12.41 -1.33 1.68
N THR A 19 -12.12 -0.80 2.87
CA THR A 19 -13.14 -0.44 3.87
C THR A 19 -13.24 1.06 4.08
N SER A 20 -12.13 1.78 4.00
CA SER A 20 -12.12 3.24 4.10
C SER A 20 -10.96 3.82 3.34
N GLU A 21 -11.11 5.08 2.93
CA GLU A 21 -10.09 5.83 2.24
C GLU A 21 -10.14 7.30 2.73
N ASP A 22 -9.00 7.81 3.17
CA ASP A 22 -8.80 9.22 3.51
C ASP A 22 -7.87 9.83 2.47
N LEU A 23 -8.41 10.76 1.68
CA LEU A 23 -7.68 11.47 0.66
C LEU A 23 -7.33 12.86 1.14
N ARG A 24 -6.04 13.20 1.15
CA ARG A 24 -5.54 14.54 1.52
C ARG A 24 -4.83 15.19 0.35
N PRO A 25 -5.57 15.52 -0.73
CA PRO A 25 -4.99 16.10 -1.94
C PRO A 25 -4.31 17.46 -1.68
N ASP A 26 -4.79 18.20 -0.67
CA ASP A 26 -4.23 19.46 -0.19
C ASP A 26 -2.93 19.29 0.60
N VAL A 27 -2.65 18.08 1.12
CA VAL A 27 -1.43 17.75 1.86
C VAL A 27 -0.48 16.97 0.95
N PHE A 28 0.06 17.68 -0.04
CA PHE A 28 0.99 17.14 -1.05
C PHE A 28 0.45 15.90 -1.80
N GLY A 29 -0.86 15.69 -1.87
CA GLY A 29 -1.40 14.47 -2.49
C GLY A 29 -1.14 13.19 -1.67
N SER A 30 -1.14 13.28 -0.33
CA SER A 30 -0.98 12.11 0.53
C SER A 30 -2.29 11.35 0.72
N TYR A 31 -2.21 10.03 0.85
CA TYR A 31 -3.39 9.16 0.89
C TYR A 31 -3.22 8.02 1.90
N VAL A 32 -4.34 7.61 2.51
CA VAL A 32 -4.40 6.39 3.32
C VAL A 32 -5.64 5.59 2.94
N ALA A 33 -5.45 4.33 2.54
CA ALA A 33 -6.54 3.39 2.28
C ALA A 33 -6.46 2.20 3.24
N THR A 34 -7.55 1.89 3.94
CA THR A 34 -7.63 0.76 4.87
C THR A 34 -8.42 -0.38 4.25
N TYR A 35 -7.98 -1.61 4.51
CA TYR A 35 -8.51 -2.83 3.92
C TYR A 35 -8.89 -3.82 5.03
N ALA A 36 -9.99 -4.53 4.82
CA ALA A 36 -10.46 -5.57 5.73
C ALA A 36 -9.50 -6.77 5.69
N ASN A 37 -9.24 -7.34 6.87
CA ASN A 37 -8.50 -8.59 7.00
C ASN A 37 -8.80 -9.26 8.36
N GLY A 38 -10.03 -9.76 8.50
CA GLY A 38 -10.53 -10.29 9.77
C GLY A 38 -10.39 -9.28 10.90
N SER A 39 -9.79 -9.70 12.03
CA SER A 39 -9.54 -8.85 13.20
C SER A 39 -8.31 -7.93 13.05
N ASN A 40 -7.50 -8.10 12.01
CA ASN A 40 -6.22 -7.41 11.83
C ASN A 40 -6.18 -6.66 10.49
N PRO A 41 -6.92 -5.54 10.35
CA PRO A 41 -6.92 -4.76 9.12
C PRO A 41 -5.51 -4.29 8.74
N PHE A 42 -5.30 -4.01 7.46
CA PHE A 42 -4.07 -3.40 6.98
C PHE A 42 -4.39 -2.11 6.22
N ARG A 43 -3.40 -1.23 6.04
CA ARG A 43 -3.58 0.03 5.32
C ARG A 43 -2.42 0.29 4.36
N LEU A 44 -2.75 0.82 3.19
CA LEU A 44 -1.83 1.46 2.27
C LEU A 44 -1.64 2.90 2.70
N VAL A 45 -0.39 3.31 2.88
CA VAL A 45 0.01 4.70 3.14
C VAL A 45 0.76 5.20 1.91
N TRP A 46 0.41 6.39 1.44
CA TRP A 46 1.10 7.11 0.37
C TRP A 46 1.49 8.50 0.86
N ASP A 47 2.79 8.76 0.87
CA ASP A 47 3.35 10.09 1.05
C ASP A 47 3.48 10.75 -0.32
N GLY A 48 2.61 11.72 -0.60
CA GLY A 48 2.63 12.41 -1.88
C GLY A 48 3.67 13.54 -1.96
N LYS A 49 4.28 13.94 -0.85
CA LYS A 49 5.37 14.91 -0.84
C LYS A 49 6.66 14.29 -1.36
N ASP A 50 6.98 13.13 -0.82
CA ASP A 50 8.24 12.44 -1.12
C ASP A 50 8.06 11.32 -2.17
N GLY A 51 6.82 11.01 -2.57
CA GLY A 51 6.52 10.12 -3.68
C GLY A 51 6.81 8.65 -3.37
N TRP A 52 6.32 8.15 -2.23
CA TRP A 52 6.47 6.74 -1.87
C TRP A 52 5.31 6.22 -1.06
N GLY A 53 5.12 4.90 -1.09
CA GLY A 53 4.06 4.23 -0.34
C GLY A 53 4.39 2.81 0.06
N PHE A 54 3.67 2.33 1.08
CA PHE A 54 3.92 1.06 1.74
C PHE A 54 2.67 0.58 2.47
N VAL A 55 2.69 -0.66 2.95
CA VAL A 55 1.57 -1.23 3.70
C VAL A 55 1.94 -1.40 5.17
N GLN A 56 1.00 -1.07 6.05
CA GLN A 56 1.07 -1.35 7.48
C GLN A 56 -0.04 -2.31 7.90
N GLN A 57 0.25 -3.20 8.83
CA GLN A 57 -0.73 -4.08 9.46
C GLN A 57 -1.06 -3.60 10.87
N HIS A 58 -2.34 -3.69 11.23
CA HIS A 58 -2.79 -3.48 12.60
C HIS A 58 -2.44 -4.70 13.45
N ARG A 59 -1.74 -4.47 14.57
CA ARG A 59 -1.28 -5.50 15.50
C ARG A 59 -2.22 -5.61 16.71
N ALA A 60 -2.10 -6.72 17.43
CA ALA A 60 -2.91 -6.99 18.63
C ALA A 60 -2.69 -5.99 19.78
N ASP A 61 -1.55 -5.29 19.77
CA ASP A 61 -1.23 -4.22 20.73
C ASP A 61 -1.91 -2.88 20.39
N GLY A 62 -2.70 -2.82 19.31
CA GLY A 62 -3.38 -1.61 18.84
C GLY A 62 -2.51 -0.70 17.98
N ASN A 63 -1.26 -1.08 17.69
CA ASN A 63 -0.36 -0.29 16.88
C ASN A 63 -0.36 -0.73 15.41
N TRP A 64 0.04 0.18 14.54
CA TRP A 64 0.34 -0.10 13.15
C TRP A 64 1.82 -0.40 12.99
N ALA A 65 2.15 -1.40 12.18
CA ALA A 65 3.54 -1.69 11.86
C ALA A 65 3.72 -2.01 10.39
N ASP A 66 4.87 -1.62 9.87
CA ASP A 66 5.23 -1.79 8.47
C ASP A 66 5.27 -3.28 8.13
N ALA A 67 4.53 -3.63 7.09
CA ALA A 67 4.40 -5.00 6.59
C ALA A 67 5.13 -5.19 5.25
N THR A 68 5.48 -4.08 4.58
CA THR A 68 6.23 -4.07 3.33
C THR A 68 7.34 -3.03 3.39
N ASP A 69 8.36 -3.20 2.56
CA ASP A 69 9.21 -2.08 2.17
C ASP A 69 8.40 -1.05 1.36
N PHE A 70 8.93 0.17 1.26
CA PHE A 70 8.31 1.23 0.46
C PHE A 70 8.60 1.07 -1.03
N LEU A 71 7.61 1.39 -1.87
CA LEU A 71 7.74 1.60 -3.30
C LEU A 71 7.68 3.10 -3.58
N THR A 72 8.62 3.60 -4.36
CA THR A 72 8.68 4.98 -4.83
C THR A 72 7.91 5.15 -6.14
N GLU A 73 7.63 6.39 -6.55
CA GLU A 73 7.09 6.67 -7.90
C GLU A 73 7.97 6.03 -8.99
N GLY A 74 9.30 6.18 -8.89
CA GLY A 74 10.23 5.59 -9.85
C GLY A 74 10.19 4.06 -9.89
N ASP A 75 9.91 3.41 -8.75
CA ASP A 75 9.72 1.96 -8.70
C ASP A 75 8.52 1.52 -9.55
N LEU A 76 7.44 2.29 -9.50
CA LEU A 76 6.16 2.01 -10.16
C LEU A 76 6.16 2.40 -11.64
N GLU A 77 6.88 3.46 -12.02
CA GLU A 77 6.94 3.96 -13.40
C GLU A 77 7.93 3.18 -14.28
N SER A 78 8.98 2.59 -13.70
CA SER A 78 10.07 1.96 -14.45
C SER A 78 9.88 0.46 -14.74
N VAL A 79 8.64 -0.01 -14.88
CA VAL A 79 8.38 -1.42 -15.27
C VAL A 79 8.89 -1.62 -16.72
N PRO A 80 9.84 -2.55 -16.97
CA PRO A 80 10.07 -3.82 -16.26
C PRO A 80 11.26 -3.87 -15.29
N GLN A 81 12.02 -2.79 -15.10
CA GLN A 81 13.29 -2.79 -14.36
C GLN A 81 13.14 -3.10 -12.87
N ASN A 82 11.98 -2.80 -12.26
CA ASN A 82 11.73 -2.97 -10.82
C ASN A 82 10.84 -4.18 -10.46
N HIS A 83 10.78 -5.20 -11.33
CA HIS A 83 9.98 -6.42 -11.13
C HIS A 83 10.24 -7.11 -9.78
N THR A 84 11.49 -7.14 -9.29
CA THR A 84 11.80 -7.82 -8.02
C THR A 84 11.18 -7.13 -6.83
N LYS A 85 11.32 -5.80 -6.73
CA LYS A 85 10.81 -5.02 -5.60
C LYS A 85 9.27 -5.04 -5.58
N ILE A 86 8.64 -4.87 -6.75
CA ILE A 86 7.19 -5.01 -6.90
C ILE A 86 6.73 -6.42 -6.54
N SER A 87 7.46 -7.46 -6.93
CA SER A 87 7.12 -8.86 -6.58
C SER A 87 7.21 -9.12 -5.09
N GLN A 88 8.25 -8.61 -4.42
CA GLN A 88 8.41 -8.72 -2.96
C GLN A 88 7.26 -8.00 -2.23
N PHE A 89 6.93 -6.79 -2.67
CA PHE A 89 5.77 -6.06 -2.17
C PHE A 89 4.47 -6.88 -2.32
N ARG A 90 4.20 -7.43 -3.51
CA ARG A 90 3.03 -8.29 -3.76
C ARG A 90 3.00 -9.52 -2.86
N GLN A 91 4.14 -10.18 -2.66
CA GLN A 91 4.24 -11.36 -1.79
C GLN A 91 3.94 -11.03 -0.34
N ALA A 92 4.47 -9.91 0.17
CA ALA A 92 4.22 -9.45 1.53
C ALA A 92 2.73 -9.10 1.73
N VAL A 93 2.10 -8.38 0.79
CA VAL A 93 0.66 -8.10 0.86
C VAL A 93 -0.17 -9.39 0.78
N ALA A 94 0.17 -10.31 -0.11
CA ALA A 94 -0.52 -11.59 -0.24
C ALA A 94 -0.37 -12.45 1.04
N ALA A 95 0.71 -12.32 1.79
CA ALA A 95 0.89 -13.00 3.07
C ALA A 95 -0.03 -12.44 4.17
N LEU A 96 -0.43 -11.16 4.08
CA LEU A 96 -1.39 -10.56 5.01
C LEU A 96 -2.81 -11.09 4.79
N LEU A 97 -3.17 -11.39 3.54
CA LEU A 97 -4.52 -11.77 3.12
C LEU A 97 -4.87 -13.26 3.33
N ARG A 98 -3.98 -14.04 3.96
CA ARG A 98 -4.16 -15.48 4.24
C ARG A 98 -4.73 -15.71 5.63
#